data_AF-X0T9M1-F1
#
_entry.id   AF-X0T9M1-F1
#
_cell.length_a   1.000
_cell.length_b   1.000
_cell.length_c   1.000
_cell.angle_alpha   90.00
_cell.angle_beta   90.00
_cell.angle_gamma   90.00
#
_symmetry.space_group_name_H-M   'P 1'
#
loop_
_entity.id
_entity.type
_entity.pdbx_description
1 polymer ?
#
loop_
_entity_poly.entity_id
_entity_poly.type
_entity_poly.pdbx_seq_one_letter_code
_entity_poly.pdbx_strand_id
1 'polypeptide(L)' 'YVDPKWFGIHVKTDLDVLIDKIVVSPNVPDWFIDLVKSIVKKYELNKKVEPSELSKDPPY' A
#
# COMPACT_ATOMS: atom_id res chain seq x y z
N TYR A 1 4.68 -15.30 -33.65
CA TYR A 1 5.84 -14.58 -33.14
C TYR A 1 5.34 -13.36 -32.37
N VAL A 2 5.59 -13.30 -31.06
CA VAL A 2 5.28 -12.13 -30.23
C VAL A 2 6.58 -11.36 -30.04
N ASP A 3 6.57 -10.07 -30.35
CA ASP A 3 7.77 -9.25 -30.33
C ASP A 3 8.20 -8.98 -28.87
N PRO A 4 9.43 -9.32 -28.45
CA PRO A 4 9.86 -9.28 -27.03
C PRO A 4 9.65 -7.93 -26.33
N LYS A 5 9.60 -6.84 -27.10
CA LYS A 5 9.35 -5.46 -26.61
C LYS A 5 8.01 -5.30 -25.90
N TRP A 6 7.07 -6.22 -26.11
CA TRP A 6 5.73 -6.19 -25.49
C TRP A 6 5.72 -6.74 -24.06
N PHE A 7 6.77 -7.42 -23.61
CA PHE A 7 6.80 -8.05 -22.28
C PHE A 7 7.26 -7.11 -21.15
N GLY A 8 7.50 -5.84 -21.46
CA GLY A 8 8.00 -4.86 -20.50
C GLY A 8 9.42 -5.16 -20.01
N ILE A 9 9.95 -4.27 -19.19
CA ILE A 9 11.26 -4.40 -18.55
C ILE A 9 11.07 -4.48 -17.05
N HIS A 10 11.68 -5.48 -16.41
CA HIS A 10 11.69 -5.58 -14.97
C HIS A 10 12.68 -4.56 -14.40
N VAL A 11 12.17 -3.57 -13.67
CA VAL A 11 12.99 -2.57 -12.99
C VAL A 11 13.07 -2.95 -11.52
N LYS A 12 14.29 -3.15 -11.02
CA LYS A 12 14.52 -3.38 -9.60
C LYS A 12 14.22 -2.09 -8.84
N THR A 13 13.20 -2.11 -7.99
CA THR A 13 12.80 -0.97 -7.17
C THR A 13 12.77 -1.35 -5.69
N ASP A 14 13.22 -0.41 -4.86
CA ASP A 14 13.09 -0.51 -3.41
C ASP A 14 11.79 0.19 -2.98
N LEU A 15 10.79 -0.60 -2.61
CA LEU A 15 9.50 -0.09 -2.19
C LEU A 15 9.56 0.63 -0.84
N ASP A 16 10.53 0.32 0.02
CA ASP A 16 10.69 1.00 1.31
C ASP A 16 11.18 2.44 1.13
N VAL A 17 11.95 2.69 0.07
CA VAL A 17 12.35 4.05 -0.35
C VAL A 17 11.21 4.80 -1.03
N LEU A 18 10.43 4.11 -1.88
CA LEU A 18 9.43 4.75 -2.72
C LEU A 18 8.09 5.02 -2.01
N ILE A 19 7.74 4.19 -1.03
CA ILE A 19 6.49 4.29 -0.29
C ILE A 19 6.74 5.08 1.00
N ASP A 20 6.10 6.23 1.14
CA ASP A 20 6.21 7.04 2.37
C ASP A 20 5.31 6.50 3.49
N LYS A 21 4.00 6.37 3.22
CA LYS A 21 3.01 5.87 4.19
C LYS A 21 1.87 5.11 3.51
N ILE A 22 1.21 4.23 4.28
CA ILE A 22 0.05 3.46 3.83
C ILE A 22 -1.17 3.92 4.62
N VAL A 23 -2.13 4.51 3.92
CA VAL A 23 -3.36 5.04 4.51
C VAL A 23 -4.55 4.20 4.05
N VAL A 24 -5.32 3.68 5.01
CA VAL A 24 -6.56 2.93 4.73
C VAL A 24 -7.78 3.78 5.03
N SER A 25 -8.90 3.52 4.35
CA SER A 25 -10.15 4.25 4.60
C SER A 25 -10.60 4.08 6.06
N PRO A 26 -11.22 5.09 6.70
CA PRO A 26 -11.52 5.05 8.13
C PRO A 26 -12.63 4.05 8.49
N ASN A 27 -13.50 3.74 7.51
CA ASN A 27 -14.67 2.88 7.71
C ASN A 27 -14.45 1.45 7.19
N VAL A 28 -13.20 1.02 7.03
CA VAL A 28 -12.91 -0.36 6.61
C VAL A 28 -13.11 -1.32 7.77
N PRO A 29 -13.59 -2.55 7.51
CA PRO A 29 -13.62 -3.60 8.52
C PRO A 29 -12.20 -3.98 8.99
N ASP A 30 -12.07 -4.41 10.24
CA ASP A 30 -10.78 -4.78 10.86
C ASP A 30 -9.99 -5.82 10.05
N TRP A 31 -10.68 -6.82 9.48
CA TRP A 31 -10.03 -7.85 8.67
C TRP A 31 -9.26 -7.28 7.47
N PHE A 32 -9.71 -6.14 6.94
CA PHE A 32 -9.04 -5.48 5.82
C PHE A 32 -7.72 -4.84 6.28
N ILE A 33 -7.70 -4.26 7.47
CA ILE A 33 -6.49 -3.71 8.08
C ILE A 33 -5.47 -4.84 8.29
N ASP A 34 -5.93 -5.99 8.78
CA ASP A 34 -5.08 -7.17 8.98
C ASP A 34 -4.53 -7.71 7.66
N LEU A 35 -5.34 -7.70 6.60
CA LEU A 35 -4.89 -8.04 5.25
C LEU A 35 -3.77 -7.09 4.80
N VAL A 36 -3.95 -5.78 4.94
CA VAL A 36 -2.93 -4.80 4.54
C VAL A 36 -1.65 -5.00 5.36
N LYS A 37 -1.76 -5.20 6.67
CA LYS A 37 -0.60 -5.53 7.52
C LYS A 37 0.13 -6.81 7.08
N SER A 38 -0.61 -7.83 6.65
CA SER A 38 -0.01 -9.07 6.14
C SER A 38 0.79 -8.84 4.85
N ILE A 39 0.32 -7.96 3.97
CA ILE A 39 1.01 -7.57 2.73
C ILE A 39 2.27 -6.77 3.05
N VAL A 40 2.17 -5.77 3.92
CA VAL A 40 3.33 -4.98 4.39
C VAL A 40 4.42 -5.89 4.93
N LYS A 41 4.06 -6.89 5.75
CA LYS A 41 4.99 -7.90 6.26
C LYS A 41 5.59 -8.77 5.15
N LYS A 42 4.78 -9.20 4.17
CA LYS A 42 5.25 -10.03 3.04
C LYS A 42 6.31 -9.32 2.20
N TYR A 43 6.21 -8.00 2.05
CA TYR A 43 7.17 -7.19 1.33
C TYR A 43 8.27 -6.61 2.23
N GLU A 44 8.33 -7.02 3.51
CA GLU A 44 9.31 -6.54 4.49
C GLU A 44 9.38 -5.01 4.61
N LEU A 45 8.24 -4.35 4.42
CA LEU A 45 8.12 -2.90 4.45
C LEU A 45 8.05 -2.40 5.89
N ASN A 46 8.90 -1.43 6.24
CA ASN A 46 8.90 -0.82 7.58
C ASN A 46 7.94 0.39 7.63
N LYS A 47 6.71 0.18 7.14
CA LYS A 47 5.72 1.24 6.96
C LYS A 47 4.53 1.05 7.91
N LYS A 48 4.10 2.15 8.52
CA LYS A 48 2.88 2.16 9.34
C LYS A 48 1.66 2.11 8.43
N VAL A 49 0.68 1.30 8.84
CA VAL A 49 -0.66 1.26 8.24
C VAL A 49 -1.57 2.03 9.18
N GLU A 50 -2.05 3.18 8.73
CA GLU A 50 -2.84 4.09 9.55
C GLU A 50 -4.20 4.35 8.89
N PRO A 51 -5.31 4.35 9.65
CA PRO A 51 -6.60 4.77 9.13
C PRO A 51 -6.56 6.26 8.77
N SER A 52 -7.25 6.62 7.71
CA SER A 52 -7.37 8.00 7.24
C SER A 52 -8.06 8.84 8.31
N GLU A 53 -7.51 10.02 8.58
CA GLU A 53 -8.07 10.96 9.56
C GLU A 53 -9.25 11.77 9.01
N LEU A 54 -9.68 11.52 7.76
CA LEU A 54 -10.84 12.18 7.12
C LEU A 54 -12.17 11.96 7.85
N SER A 55 -12.23 11.07 8.85
CA SER A 55 -13.40 10.88 9.72
C SER A 55 -13.34 11.65 11.04
N LYS A 56 -12.19 12.27 11.40
CA LYS A 56 -12.00 12.87 12.73
C LYS A 56 -12.58 14.28 12.87
N ASP A 57 -12.84 14.98 11.77
CA ASP A 57 -13.50 16.28 11.80
C ASP A 57 -14.67 16.29 10.81
N PRO A 58 -15.92 16.51 11.25
CA PRO A 58 -16.88 17.14 10.36
C PRO A 58 -16.32 18.53 10.01
N PRO A 59 -16.35 18.98 8.74
CA PRO A 59 -16.33 20.42 8.51
C PRO A 59 -17.56 20.98 9.26
N TYR A 60 -17.32 21.97 10.12
CA TYR A 60 -18.25 22.74 10.94
C TYR A 60 -18.50 22.25 12.37
#